data_AF-A0A2R5HEF7-F1
#
_entry.id   AF-A0A2R5HEF7-F1
#
_cell.length_a   1.000
_cell.length_b   1.000
_cell.length_c   1.000
_cell.angle_alpha   90.00
_cell.angle_beta   90.00
_cell.angle_gamma   90.00
#
_symmetry.space_group_name_H-M   'P 1'
#
loop_
_entity.id
_entity.type
_entity.pdbx_description
1 polymer ?
#
loop_
_entity_poly.entity_id
_entity_poly.type
_entity_poly.pdbx_seq_one_letter_code
_entity_poly.pdbx_strand_id
1 'polypeptide(L)'
;MLTVIGLQQSVKASATEQGIYRLYNPITGEHLFTPDANENHVLSTTAGWKAEGLVWEAPTSGQAVYRLYNPALHNHLYTTDKNEVKVLTSGSGWQKDNNGKPLFYSGGGMPVYRVYNAKLNGQHLLTIDKNEYNILPQYGWQQEGAKLYALGKPSTAGTTQTKRVTVNKSDKGAILSSTTGYVKISSGVNTVTSTDSKGNKTVTITTTNIWHKAVATQKTVTININEVTGQTLLSTAGFTKDYQTTSLVK
;
A
#
# COMPACT_ATOMS: atom_id res chain seq x y z
N MET A 1 -2.20 15.89 31.06
CA MET A 1 -1.61 15.72 29.71
C MET A 1 -1.73 14.24 29.36
N LEU A 2 -2.50 13.89 28.33
CA LEU A 2 -2.65 12.51 27.90
C LEU A 2 -2.42 12.46 26.39
N THR A 3 -1.23 11.98 26.02
CA THR A 3 -0.80 11.78 24.63
C THR A 3 -1.45 10.49 24.14
N VAL A 4 -2.38 10.57 23.20
CA VAL A 4 -2.94 9.38 22.55
C VAL A 4 -2.34 9.24 21.16
N ILE A 5 -1.45 8.26 21.09
CA ILE A 5 -0.84 7.68 19.90
C ILE A 5 -1.95 7.00 19.09
N GLY A 6 -2.23 7.52 17.89
CA GLY A 6 -3.17 6.87 16.98
C GLY A 6 -2.55 5.61 16.38
N LEU A 7 -3.01 4.44 16.80
CA LEU A 7 -2.71 3.19 16.10
C LEU A 7 -3.37 3.24 14.71
N GLN A 8 -2.54 3.42 13.68
CA GLN A 8 -2.94 3.12 12.30
C GLN A 8 -2.95 1.60 12.13
N GLN A 9 -4.11 0.96 12.25
CA GLN A 9 -4.28 -0.39 11.71
C GLN A 9 -4.45 -0.28 10.19
N SER A 10 -3.36 -0.54 9.48
CA SER A 10 -3.34 -0.71 8.04
C SER A 10 -3.92 -2.09 7.72
N VAL A 11 -5.14 -2.12 7.18
CA VAL A 11 -5.60 -3.33 6.49
C VAL A 11 -4.86 -3.37 5.16
N LYS A 12 -3.68 -4.01 5.18
CA LYS A 12 -2.93 -4.37 3.97
C LYS A 12 -3.80 -5.39 3.23
N ALA A 13 -4.45 -4.99 2.14
CA ALA A 13 -4.91 -5.96 1.16
C ALA A 13 -3.67 -6.79 0.78
N SER A 14 -3.67 -8.08 1.10
CA SER A 14 -2.55 -8.95 0.76
C SER A 14 -2.53 -9.07 -0.76
N ALA A 15 -1.61 -8.36 -1.41
CA ALA A 15 -1.32 -8.61 -2.80
C ALA A 15 -1.02 -10.11 -2.94
N THR A 16 -1.70 -10.78 -3.85
CA THR A 16 -1.44 -12.20 -4.17
C THR A 16 -0.23 -12.36 -5.10
N GLU A 17 0.34 -11.23 -5.53
CA GLU A 17 1.48 -11.10 -6.42
C GLU A 17 2.47 -10.06 -5.91
N GLN A 18 3.72 -10.20 -6.30
CA GLN A 18 4.81 -9.29 -6.01
C GLN A 18 5.78 -9.24 -7.20
N GLY A 19 6.12 -8.02 -7.62
CA GLY A 19 7.06 -7.81 -8.71
C GLY A 19 8.50 -8.13 -8.31
N ILE A 20 9.23 -8.82 -9.19
CA ILE A 20 10.66 -9.09 -9.05
C ILE A 20 11.45 -8.13 -9.92
N TYR A 21 12.39 -7.42 -9.31
CA TYR A 21 13.35 -6.54 -9.97
C TYR A 21 14.57 -7.32 -10.43
N ARG A 22 15.16 -6.91 -11.55
CA ARG A 22 16.49 -7.32 -12.00
C ARG A 22 17.44 -6.13 -11.96
N LEU A 23 18.63 -6.35 -11.42
CA LEU A 23 19.74 -5.39 -11.42
C LEU A 23 20.97 -6.02 -12.05
N TYR A 24 21.71 -5.24 -12.81
CA TYR A 24 22.96 -5.63 -13.45
C TYR A 24 24.15 -4.91 -12.81
N ASN A 25 25.18 -5.64 -12.41
CA ASN A 25 26.43 -5.07 -11.95
C ASN A 25 27.41 -4.94 -13.13
N PRO A 26 27.75 -3.72 -13.59
CA PRO A 26 28.64 -3.53 -14.73
C PRO A 26 30.11 -3.90 -14.45
N ILE A 27 30.50 -4.03 -13.18
CA ILE A 27 31.87 -4.38 -12.78
C ILE A 27 32.05 -5.90 -12.80
N THR A 28 31.12 -6.64 -12.21
CA THR A 28 31.23 -8.10 -12.09
C THR A 28 30.52 -8.85 -13.22
N GLY A 29 29.59 -8.22 -13.93
CA GLY A 29 28.69 -8.86 -14.90
C GLY A 29 27.48 -9.56 -14.26
N GLU A 30 27.38 -9.52 -12.93
CA GLU A 30 26.35 -10.21 -12.17
C GLU A 30 24.94 -9.64 -12.40
N HIS A 31 23.95 -10.52 -12.36
CA HIS A 31 22.55 -10.15 -12.24
C HIS A 31 21.99 -10.52 -10.86
N LEU A 32 21.32 -9.56 -10.22
CA LEU A 32 20.64 -9.74 -8.94
C LEU A 32 19.13 -9.60 -9.13
N PHE A 33 18.37 -10.48 -8.46
CA PHE A 33 16.92 -10.51 -8.48
C PHE A 33 16.38 -10.30 -7.07
N THR A 34 15.41 -9.39 -6.94
CA THR A 34 14.85 -9.05 -5.62
C THR A 34 13.39 -8.60 -5.70
N PRO A 35 12.52 -9.00 -4.77
CA PRO A 35 11.21 -8.38 -4.58
C PRO A 35 11.29 -7.07 -3.78
N ASP A 36 12.42 -6.79 -3.11
CA ASP A 36 12.58 -5.62 -2.25
C ASP A 36 12.88 -4.36 -3.07
N ALA A 37 11.89 -3.47 -3.15
CA ALA A 37 12.02 -2.19 -3.82
C ALA A 37 13.10 -1.29 -3.19
N ASN A 38 13.38 -1.43 -1.89
CA ASN A 38 14.43 -0.70 -1.21
C ASN A 38 15.81 -1.24 -1.58
N GLU A 39 16.02 -2.56 -1.61
CA GLU A 39 17.26 -3.17 -2.11
C GLU A 39 17.54 -2.72 -3.54
N ASN A 40 16.53 -2.79 -4.43
CA ASN A 40 16.66 -2.29 -5.80
C ASN A 40 17.04 -0.80 -5.86
N HIS A 41 16.38 0.05 -5.07
CA HIS A 41 16.66 1.48 -5.04
C HIS A 41 18.09 1.76 -4.57
N VAL A 42 18.47 1.29 -3.38
CA VAL A 42 19.79 1.53 -2.78
C VAL A 42 20.89 1.04 -3.70
N LEU A 43 20.80 -0.20 -4.21
CA LEU A 43 21.84 -0.74 -5.10
C LEU A 43 21.99 0.11 -6.38
N SER A 44 20.87 0.55 -6.96
CA SER A 44 20.86 1.34 -8.19
C SER A 44 21.36 2.78 -8.04
N THR A 45 21.18 3.39 -6.86
CA THR A 45 21.52 4.81 -6.65
C THR A 45 22.82 5.02 -5.91
N THR A 46 23.25 4.06 -5.08
CA THR A 46 24.42 4.24 -4.20
C THR A 46 25.52 3.20 -4.41
N ALA A 47 25.22 2.02 -4.95
CA ALA A 47 26.19 0.92 -5.04
C ALA A 47 26.68 0.64 -6.48
N GLY A 48 26.31 1.47 -7.45
CA GLY A 48 26.79 1.37 -8.84
C GLY A 48 26.15 0.26 -9.68
N TRP A 49 25.09 -0.39 -9.17
CA TRP A 49 24.30 -1.34 -9.96
C TRP A 49 23.40 -0.58 -10.94
N LYS A 50 23.08 -1.20 -12.07
CA LYS A 50 22.10 -0.69 -13.03
C LYS A 50 20.76 -1.40 -12.80
N ALA A 51 19.73 -0.66 -12.43
CA ALA A 51 18.38 -1.20 -12.41
C ALA A 51 17.91 -1.47 -13.85
N GLU A 52 17.53 -2.72 -14.12
CA GLU A 52 16.92 -3.11 -15.40
C GLU A 52 15.39 -3.12 -15.33
N GLY A 53 14.85 -3.04 -14.11
CA GLY A 53 13.42 -2.87 -13.85
C GLY A 53 12.74 -4.15 -13.38
N LEU A 54 11.41 -4.13 -13.42
CA LEU A 54 10.59 -5.31 -13.14
C LEU A 54 10.74 -6.31 -14.29
N VAL A 55 10.95 -7.58 -13.95
CA VAL A 55 11.17 -8.65 -14.93
C VAL A 55 10.08 -9.71 -14.93
N TRP A 56 9.41 -9.96 -13.80
CA TRP A 56 8.18 -10.78 -13.73
C TRP A 56 7.41 -10.55 -12.42
N GLU A 57 6.18 -11.05 -12.37
CA GLU A 57 5.36 -11.12 -11.15
C GLU A 57 5.47 -12.52 -10.53
N ALA A 58 5.85 -12.58 -9.26
CA ALA A 58 5.90 -13.80 -8.46
C ALA A 58 4.69 -13.86 -7.51
N PRO A 59 4.17 -15.04 -7.14
CA PRO A 59 3.14 -15.12 -6.12
C PRO A 59 3.70 -14.77 -4.72
N THR A 60 2.83 -14.36 -3.80
CA THR A 60 3.21 -14.14 -2.39
C THR A 60 3.23 -15.42 -1.54
N SER A 61 2.82 -16.55 -2.11
CA SER A 61 2.93 -17.89 -1.53
C SER A 61 3.18 -18.93 -2.64
N GLY A 62 3.69 -20.11 -2.29
CA GLY A 62 4.00 -21.16 -3.26
C GLY A 62 5.28 -21.92 -2.90
N GLN A 63 6.03 -22.36 -3.90
CA GLN A 63 7.30 -23.04 -3.69
C GLN A 63 8.37 -22.01 -3.31
N ALA A 64 8.97 -22.14 -2.14
CA ALA A 64 9.98 -21.21 -1.66
C ALA A 64 11.19 -21.14 -2.62
N VAL A 65 11.63 -19.93 -2.94
CA VAL A 65 12.88 -19.66 -3.68
C VAL A 65 13.89 -19.06 -2.71
N TYR A 66 15.04 -19.70 -2.59
CA TYR A 66 16.15 -19.28 -1.76
C TYR A 66 17.23 -18.61 -2.62
N ARG A 67 17.84 -17.55 -2.09
CA ARG A 67 19.02 -16.89 -2.67
C ARG A 67 20.26 -17.31 -1.87
N LEU A 68 21.30 -17.74 -2.56
CA LEU A 68 22.60 -18.05 -1.99
C LEU A 68 23.62 -17.07 -2.57
N TYR A 69 24.66 -16.76 -1.79
CA TYR A 69 25.75 -15.89 -2.20
C TYR A 69 27.08 -16.62 -2.07
N ASN A 70 27.96 -16.51 -3.07
CA ASN A 70 29.33 -16.99 -2.97
C ASN A 70 30.31 -15.80 -2.97
N PRO A 71 30.94 -15.48 -1.82
CA PRO A 71 31.86 -14.35 -1.72
C PRO A 71 33.10 -14.47 -2.62
N ALA A 72 33.57 -15.68 -2.90
CA ALA A 72 34.77 -15.90 -3.72
C ALA A 72 34.49 -15.71 -5.22
N LEU A 73 33.26 -16.01 -5.65
CA LEU A 73 32.85 -15.87 -7.05
C LEU A 73 32.15 -14.53 -7.34
N HIS A 74 31.79 -13.78 -6.29
CA HIS A 74 30.94 -12.59 -6.37
C HIS A 74 29.66 -12.85 -7.19
N ASN A 75 28.99 -13.96 -6.87
CA ASN A 75 27.77 -14.36 -7.58
C ASN A 75 26.66 -14.84 -6.65
N HIS A 76 25.43 -14.71 -7.13
CA HIS A 76 24.23 -15.25 -6.49
C HIS A 76 23.65 -16.44 -7.26
N LEU A 77 23.02 -17.35 -6.52
CA LEU A 77 22.25 -18.47 -7.05
C LEU A 77 20.83 -18.45 -6.47
N TYR A 78 19.86 -18.76 -7.32
CA TYR A 78 18.45 -18.85 -6.95
C TYR A 78 17.97 -20.28 -7.16
N THR A 79 17.33 -20.84 -6.13
CA THR A 79 16.89 -22.23 -6.17
C THR A 79 15.65 -22.50 -5.34
N THR A 80 14.83 -23.43 -5.81
CA THR A 80 13.73 -24.02 -5.05
C THR A 80 14.12 -25.34 -4.38
N ASP A 81 15.32 -25.88 -4.70
CA ASP A 81 15.81 -27.15 -4.17
C ASP A 81 16.54 -26.95 -2.84
N LYS A 82 15.93 -27.45 -1.76
CA LYS A 82 16.54 -27.43 -0.42
C LYS A 82 17.78 -28.32 -0.33
N ASN A 83 17.91 -29.34 -1.17
CA ASN A 83 19.11 -30.16 -1.23
C ASN A 83 20.28 -29.38 -1.84
N GLU A 84 20.06 -28.64 -2.94
CA GLU A 84 21.06 -27.72 -3.51
C GLU A 84 21.52 -26.69 -2.45
N VAL A 85 20.58 -26.09 -1.70
CA VAL A 85 20.92 -25.20 -0.56
C VAL A 85 21.79 -25.91 0.46
N LYS A 86 21.40 -27.10 0.91
CA LYS A 86 22.14 -27.87 1.91
C LYS A 86 23.56 -28.20 1.45
N VAL A 87 23.70 -28.74 0.24
CA VAL A 87 25.00 -29.16 -0.31
C VAL A 87 25.92 -27.96 -0.46
N LEU A 88 25.47 -26.90 -1.13
CA LEU A 88 26.30 -25.75 -1.41
C LEU A 88 26.76 -25.01 -0.13
N THR A 89 25.89 -24.94 0.88
CA THR A 89 26.20 -24.28 2.15
C THR A 89 27.00 -25.13 3.14
N SER A 90 27.19 -26.42 2.84
CA SER A 90 27.94 -27.35 3.72
C SER A 90 29.44 -27.43 3.43
N GLY A 91 29.89 -27.02 2.24
CA GLY A 91 31.31 -27.14 1.87
C GLY A 91 31.75 -26.47 0.58
N SER A 92 30.86 -25.77 -0.14
CA SER A 92 31.19 -25.20 -1.45
C SER A 92 31.38 -23.67 -1.43
N GLY A 93 31.57 -23.09 -0.24
CA GLY A 93 31.78 -21.64 -0.07
C GLY A 93 30.54 -20.77 -0.24
N TRP A 94 29.38 -21.38 -0.49
CA TRP A 94 28.11 -20.65 -0.59
C TRP A 94 27.52 -20.36 0.79
N GLN A 95 26.93 -19.18 0.91
CA GLN A 95 26.29 -18.71 2.12
C GLN A 95 24.80 -18.51 1.85
N LYS A 96 23.97 -18.76 2.87
CA LYS A 96 22.55 -18.44 2.79
C LYS A 96 22.40 -16.93 2.87
N ASP A 97 21.71 -16.36 1.90
CA ASP A 97 21.26 -14.98 1.98
C ASP A 97 19.88 -14.91 2.67
N ASN A 98 19.43 -13.70 3.01
CA ASN A 98 18.17 -13.41 3.68
C ASN A 98 17.99 -14.24 4.96
N ASN A 99 19.08 -14.46 5.69
CA ASN A 99 19.14 -15.32 6.89
C ASN A 99 18.60 -16.74 6.64
N GLY A 100 18.72 -17.26 5.40
CA GLY A 100 18.21 -18.57 4.99
C GLY A 100 16.70 -18.66 4.83
N LYS A 101 15.99 -17.53 4.88
CA LYS A 101 14.55 -17.47 4.60
C LYS A 101 14.30 -17.39 3.09
N PRO A 102 13.13 -17.85 2.61
CA PRO A 102 12.75 -17.65 1.21
C PRO A 102 12.82 -16.15 0.86
N LEU A 103 13.42 -15.83 -0.28
CA LEU A 103 13.45 -14.47 -0.81
C LEU A 103 12.11 -14.13 -1.47
N PHE A 104 11.58 -15.05 -2.26
CA PHE A 104 10.25 -14.99 -2.88
C PHE A 104 9.72 -16.41 -3.12
N TYR A 105 8.55 -16.53 -3.77
CA TYR A 105 7.93 -17.80 -4.08
C TYR A 105 7.79 -18.01 -5.59
N SER A 106 7.93 -19.25 -6.01
CA SER A 106 7.68 -19.76 -7.34
C SER A 106 6.27 -20.33 -7.42
N GLY A 107 5.58 -20.08 -8.53
CA GLY A 107 4.23 -20.56 -8.81
C GLY A 107 3.65 -19.89 -10.05
N GLY A 108 2.44 -20.28 -10.45
CA GLY A 108 1.86 -19.87 -11.73
C GLY A 108 2.26 -20.79 -12.89
N GLY A 109 2.05 -20.33 -14.11
CA GLY A 109 2.27 -21.13 -15.34
C GLY A 109 3.40 -20.64 -16.24
N MET A 110 4.04 -19.51 -15.93
CA MET A 110 5.09 -18.95 -16.78
C MET A 110 6.47 -19.48 -16.34
N PRO A 111 7.22 -20.21 -17.19
CA PRO A 111 8.53 -20.71 -16.82
C PRO A 111 9.54 -19.58 -16.69
N VAL A 112 10.36 -19.63 -15.64
CA VAL A 112 11.57 -18.82 -15.46
C VAL A 112 12.77 -19.74 -15.66
N TYR A 113 13.49 -19.49 -16.75
CA TYR A 113 14.64 -20.29 -17.17
C TYR A 113 15.91 -19.85 -16.45
N ARG A 114 16.79 -20.80 -16.17
CA ARG A 114 18.15 -20.56 -15.66
C ARG A 114 19.18 -20.92 -16.73
N VAL A 115 20.19 -20.08 -16.86
CA VAL A 115 21.39 -20.34 -17.66
C VAL A 115 22.63 -20.11 -16.80
N TYR A 116 23.70 -20.82 -17.12
CA TYR A 116 24.95 -20.83 -16.37
C TYR A 116 26.15 -20.53 -17.27
N ASN A 117 27.14 -19.74 -16.81
CA ASN A 117 28.36 -19.50 -17.56
C ASN A 117 29.61 -19.75 -16.70
N ALA A 118 30.26 -20.90 -16.94
CA ALA A 118 31.49 -21.29 -16.26
C ALA A 118 32.64 -20.30 -16.45
N LYS A 119 32.70 -19.59 -17.59
CA LYS A 119 33.78 -18.65 -17.92
C LYS A 119 33.60 -17.28 -17.26
N LEU A 120 32.42 -17.01 -16.72
CA LEU A 120 32.09 -15.77 -16.00
C LEU A 120 31.95 -16.06 -14.51
N ASN A 121 32.99 -16.64 -13.88
CA ASN A 121 33.00 -17.02 -12.47
C ASN A 121 31.78 -17.86 -12.05
N GLY A 122 31.28 -18.72 -12.95
CA GLY A 122 30.11 -19.54 -12.70
C GLY A 122 28.81 -18.76 -12.51
N GLN A 123 28.65 -17.62 -13.19
CA GLN A 123 27.45 -16.80 -13.12
C GLN A 123 26.21 -17.56 -13.57
N HIS A 124 25.09 -17.23 -12.92
CA HIS A 124 23.76 -17.66 -13.32
C HIS A 124 22.93 -16.46 -13.72
N LEU A 125 22.06 -16.64 -14.71
CA LEU A 125 21.04 -15.66 -15.10
C LEU A 125 19.68 -16.33 -15.11
N LEU A 126 18.68 -15.63 -14.59
CA LEU A 126 17.28 -16.00 -14.70
C LEU A 126 16.59 -15.17 -15.78
N THR A 127 15.76 -15.81 -16.60
CA THR A 127 14.99 -15.11 -17.63
C THR A 127 13.63 -15.76 -17.90
N ILE A 128 12.62 -14.93 -18.12
CA ILE A 128 11.34 -15.35 -18.70
C ILE A 128 11.30 -15.18 -20.22
N ASP A 129 12.31 -14.52 -20.81
CA ASP A 129 12.41 -14.37 -22.25
C ASP A 129 12.99 -15.64 -22.85
N LYS A 130 12.13 -16.37 -23.57
CA LYS A 130 12.54 -17.60 -24.26
C LYS A 130 13.59 -17.31 -25.35
N ASN A 131 13.57 -16.14 -25.97
CA ASN A 131 14.56 -15.76 -26.96
C ASN A 131 15.93 -15.55 -26.32
N GLU A 132 16.02 -14.76 -25.23
CA GLU A 132 17.25 -14.61 -24.43
C GLU A 132 17.80 -15.99 -24.02
N TYR A 133 16.96 -16.86 -23.47
CA TYR A 133 17.36 -18.22 -23.12
C TYR A 133 17.95 -19.02 -24.29
N ASN A 134 17.36 -18.89 -25.49
CA ASN A 134 17.75 -19.65 -26.68
C ASN A 134 19.03 -19.12 -27.36
N ILE A 135 19.32 -17.81 -27.29
CA ILE A 135 20.48 -17.22 -27.96
C ILE A 135 21.77 -17.28 -27.11
N LEU A 136 21.64 -17.30 -25.78
CA LEU A 136 22.79 -17.25 -24.87
C LEU A 136 23.82 -18.40 -25.03
N PRO A 137 23.46 -19.62 -25.49
CA PRO A 137 24.46 -20.63 -25.85
C PRO A 137 25.50 -20.19 -26.88
N GLN A 138 25.13 -19.32 -27.81
CA GLN A 138 26.08 -18.76 -28.79
C GLN A 138 27.17 -17.89 -28.11
N TYR A 139 26.89 -17.43 -26.90
CA TYR A 139 27.78 -16.60 -26.08
C TYR A 139 28.38 -17.39 -24.89
N GLY A 140 28.36 -18.72 -24.95
CA GLY A 140 29.03 -19.58 -23.97
C GLY A 140 28.22 -19.88 -22.71
N TRP A 141 26.93 -19.57 -22.69
CA TRP A 141 26.04 -19.95 -21.60
C TRP A 141 25.46 -21.35 -21.79
N GLN A 142 25.35 -22.11 -20.71
CA GLN A 142 24.73 -23.42 -20.66
C GLN A 142 23.29 -23.28 -20.18
N GLN A 143 22.38 -23.91 -20.90
CA GLN A 143 20.95 -23.95 -20.57
C GLN A 143 20.68 -24.98 -19.48
N GLU A 144 20.03 -24.58 -18.38
CA GLU A 144 19.71 -25.49 -17.27
C GLU A 144 18.20 -25.81 -17.15
N GLY A 145 17.38 -25.18 -18.00
CA GLY A 145 15.94 -25.40 -18.08
C GLY A 145 15.13 -24.43 -17.20
N ALA A 146 13.83 -24.69 -17.08
CA ALA A 146 12.97 -23.96 -16.16
C ALA A 146 13.26 -24.41 -14.72
N LYS A 147 13.72 -23.48 -13.87
CA LYS A 147 14.05 -23.76 -12.46
C LYS A 147 13.00 -23.25 -11.49
N LEU A 148 12.16 -22.33 -11.94
CA LEU A 148 11.07 -21.70 -11.19
C LEU A 148 9.95 -21.30 -12.16
N TYR A 149 8.82 -20.91 -11.59
CA TYR A 149 7.64 -20.42 -12.30
C TYR A 149 7.19 -19.07 -11.72
N ALA A 150 6.64 -18.24 -12.59
CA ALA A 150 6.08 -16.93 -12.29
C ALA A 150 4.59 -16.88 -12.68
N LEU A 151 3.88 -15.87 -12.16
CA LEU A 151 2.49 -15.59 -12.52
C LEU A 151 2.40 -15.03 -13.95
N GLY A 152 3.36 -14.19 -14.33
CA GLY A 152 3.40 -13.60 -15.66
C GLY A 152 4.49 -12.55 -15.83
N LYS A 153 4.53 -11.96 -17.04
CA LYS A 153 5.30 -10.74 -17.31
C LYS A 153 4.83 -9.62 -16.37
N PRO A 154 5.70 -8.63 -16.05
CA PRO A 154 5.29 -7.46 -15.29
C PRO A 154 4.06 -6.86 -15.93
N SER A 155 3.00 -6.65 -15.16
CA SER A 155 1.80 -6.03 -15.71
C SER A 155 2.19 -4.61 -16.15
N THR A 156 2.14 -4.34 -17.45
CA THR A 156 2.46 -3.00 -18.01
C THR A 156 1.32 -1.99 -17.72
N ALA A 157 0.27 -2.42 -17.02
CA ALA A 157 -0.79 -1.56 -16.54
C ALA A 157 -0.51 -1.26 -15.06
N GLY A 158 0.08 -0.11 -14.78
CA GLY A 158 0.14 0.40 -13.41
C GLY A 158 -1.23 0.24 -12.76
N THR A 159 -1.30 -0.52 -11.67
CA THR A 159 -2.57 -0.78 -11.01
C THR A 159 -3.08 0.53 -10.40
N THR A 160 -4.33 0.89 -10.67
CA THR A 160 -4.97 2.07 -10.07
C THR A 160 -5.85 1.63 -8.91
N GLN A 161 -5.36 1.79 -7.68
CA GLN A 161 -6.13 1.51 -6.48
C GLN A 161 -6.88 2.76 -6.03
N THR A 162 -8.17 2.65 -5.74
CA THR A 162 -8.98 3.75 -5.19
C THR A 162 -9.18 3.56 -3.68
N LYS A 163 -8.68 4.51 -2.88
CA LYS A 163 -8.92 4.60 -1.44
C LYS A 163 -9.96 5.68 -1.16
N ARG A 164 -11.07 5.33 -0.51
CA ARG A 164 -12.11 6.30 -0.10
C ARG A 164 -12.01 6.56 1.40
N VAL A 165 -11.94 7.83 1.78
CA VAL A 165 -11.87 8.30 3.17
C VAL A 165 -13.00 9.29 3.40
N THR A 166 -13.74 9.13 4.49
CA THR A 166 -14.73 10.12 4.94
C THR A 166 -14.27 10.78 6.23
N VAL A 167 -14.28 12.11 6.25
CA VAL A 167 -13.96 12.93 7.42
C VAL A 167 -15.19 13.76 7.78
N ASN A 168 -15.76 13.53 8.96
CA ASN A 168 -16.86 14.34 9.49
C ASN A 168 -16.28 15.45 10.37
N LYS A 169 -16.56 16.72 10.06
CA LYS A 169 -16.18 17.87 10.87
C LYS A 169 -17.41 18.64 11.33
N SER A 170 -17.34 19.30 12.48
CA SER A 170 -18.32 20.32 12.83
C SER A 170 -18.11 21.60 12.00
N ASP A 171 -19.12 22.45 11.97
CA ASP A 171 -19.06 23.84 11.49
C ASP A 171 -17.98 24.70 12.18
N LYS A 172 -17.46 24.26 13.33
CA LYS A 172 -16.32 24.85 14.06
C LYS A 172 -14.98 24.17 13.76
N GLY A 173 -14.94 23.23 12.82
CA GLY A 173 -13.72 22.56 12.35
C GLY A 173 -13.26 21.33 13.15
N ALA A 174 -13.95 20.95 14.22
CA ALA A 174 -13.60 19.78 15.02
C ALA A 174 -13.96 18.46 14.32
N ILE A 175 -13.09 17.46 14.32
CA ILE A 175 -13.40 16.13 13.77
C ILE A 175 -14.39 15.41 14.69
N LEU A 176 -15.45 14.85 14.12
CA LEU A 176 -16.52 14.17 14.82
C LEU A 176 -16.36 12.65 14.73
N SER A 177 -16.35 11.98 15.87
CA SER A 177 -16.42 10.51 15.97
C SER A 177 -17.86 9.98 15.85
N SER A 178 -18.86 10.85 16.03
CA SER A 178 -20.29 10.56 15.87
C SER A 178 -21.02 11.79 15.33
N THR A 179 -22.04 11.58 14.50
CA THR A 179 -22.88 12.64 13.91
C THR A 179 -24.27 12.72 14.55
N THR A 180 -24.53 11.95 15.61
CA THR A 180 -25.81 11.97 16.33
C THR A 180 -26.07 13.36 16.91
N GLY A 181 -27.24 13.93 16.61
CA GLY A 181 -27.62 15.28 17.04
C GLY A 181 -27.04 16.42 16.19
N TYR A 182 -26.41 16.10 15.05
CA TYR A 182 -25.95 17.08 14.07
C TYR A 182 -26.75 16.98 12.77
N VAL A 183 -26.87 18.10 12.08
CA VAL A 183 -27.43 18.21 10.73
C VAL A 183 -26.28 18.44 9.75
N LYS A 184 -26.22 17.66 8.66
CA LYS A 184 -25.20 17.85 7.62
C LYS A 184 -25.51 19.13 6.84
N ILE A 185 -24.58 20.07 6.81
CA ILE A 185 -24.75 21.36 6.13
C ILE A 185 -23.94 21.49 4.85
N SER A 186 -22.85 20.73 4.69
CA SER A 186 -22.12 20.70 3.42
C SER A 186 -21.29 19.42 3.23
N SER A 187 -20.86 19.19 1.99
CA SER A 187 -20.05 18.03 1.58
C SER A 187 -19.07 18.48 0.50
N GLY A 188 -17.77 18.23 0.70
CA GLY A 188 -16.74 18.48 -0.30
C GLY A 188 -15.95 17.20 -0.61
N VAL A 189 -15.44 17.07 -1.83
CA VAL A 189 -14.62 15.93 -2.25
C VAL A 189 -13.27 16.46 -2.75
N ASN A 190 -12.18 15.93 -2.20
CA ASN A 190 -10.83 16.18 -2.66
C ASN A 190 -10.21 14.88 -3.15
N THR A 191 -9.59 14.91 -4.33
CA THR A 191 -8.95 13.75 -4.94
C THR A 191 -7.45 14.00 -5.05
N VAL A 192 -6.65 13.09 -4.52
CA VAL A 192 -5.18 13.12 -4.59
C VAL A 192 -4.70 11.82 -5.21
N THR A 193 -3.89 11.91 -6.24
CA THR A 193 -3.29 10.74 -6.90
C THR A 193 -1.80 10.70 -6.58
N SER A 194 -1.32 9.61 -5.99
CA SER A 194 0.11 9.31 -5.90
C SER A 194 0.49 8.26 -6.94
N THR A 195 1.71 8.34 -7.45
CA THR A 195 2.28 7.35 -8.38
C THR A 195 3.59 6.84 -7.79
N ASP A 196 3.78 5.53 -7.74
CA ASP A 196 5.04 4.93 -7.26
C ASP A 196 6.09 4.83 -8.38
N SER A 197 7.31 4.43 -8.01
CA SER A 197 8.42 4.22 -8.94
C SER A 197 8.20 3.06 -9.94
N LYS A 198 7.12 2.30 -9.78
CA LYS A 198 6.68 1.23 -10.70
C LYS A 198 5.53 1.68 -11.61
N GLY A 199 5.05 2.92 -11.48
CA GLY A 199 3.92 3.46 -12.24
C GLY A 199 2.53 3.10 -11.68
N ASN A 200 2.45 2.45 -10.52
CA ASN A 200 1.16 2.18 -9.87
C ASN A 200 0.57 3.46 -9.29
N LYS A 201 -0.74 3.64 -9.42
CA LYS A 201 -1.45 4.84 -8.98
C LYS A 201 -2.32 4.53 -7.77
N THR A 202 -2.22 5.34 -6.72
CA THR A 202 -3.20 5.35 -5.62
C THR A 202 -4.02 6.62 -5.69
N VAL A 203 -5.31 6.49 -6.01
CA VAL A 203 -6.28 7.59 -6.01
C VAL A 203 -6.95 7.64 -4.64
N THR A 204 -6.61 8.64 -3.84
CA THR A 204 -7.25 8.89 -2.54
C THR A 204 -8.36 9.92 -2.71
N ILE A 205 -9.60 9.49 -2.53
CA ILE A 205 -10.79 10.34 -2.53
C ILE A 205 -11.18 10.62 -1.09
N THR A 206 -11.01 11.86 -0.64
CA THR A 206 -11.41 12.31 0.70
C THR A 206 -12.70 13.10 0.63
N THR A 207 -13.78 12.56 1.17
CA THR A 207 -15.05 13.25 1.37
C THR A 207 -15.02 13.94 2.73
N THR A 208 -15.11 15.27 2.77
CA THR A 208 -15.25 16.04 4.01
C THR A 208 -16.69 16.49 4.15
N ASN A 209 -17.38 16.02 5.20
CA ASN A 209 -18.72 16.46 5.55
C ASN A 209 -18.65 17.50 6.67
N ILE A 210 -19.36 18.62 6.54
CA ILE A 210 -19.50 19.62 7.60
C ILE A 210 -20.89 19.46 8.24
N TRP A 211 -20.90 19.42 9.56
CA TRP A 211 -22.06 19.13 10.39
C TRP A 211 -22.31 20.27 11.39
N HIS A 212 -23.54 20.75 11.49
CA HIS A 212 -23.96 21.75 12.47
C HIS A 212 -24.74 21.09 13.61
N LYS A 213 -24.39 21.40 14.87
CA LYS A 213 -25.15 20.89 16.02
C LYS A 213 -26.37 21.76 16.23
N ALA A 214 -27.55 21.23 15.91
CA ALA A 214 -28.79 21.93 16.20
C ALA A 214 -28.95 22.07 17.73
N VAL A 215 -28.88 23.31 18.22
CA VAL A 215 -29.21 23.63 19.61
C VAL A 215 -30.65 24.11 19.60
N ALA A 216 -31.55 23.36 20.25
CA ALA A 216 -32.91 23.82 20.47
C ALA A 216 -32.88 24.92 21.54
N THR A 217 -33.15 26.16 21.14
CA THR A 217 -33.27 27.29 22.07
C THR A 217 -34.74 27.45 22.44
N GLN A 218 -35.07 27.29 23.73
CA GLN A 218 -36.41 27.63 24.23
C GLN A 218 -36.49 29.14 24.41
N LYS A 219 -37.47 29.78 23.76
CA LYS A 219 -37.76 31.21 23.94
C LYS A 219 -39.04 31.36 24.74
N THR A 220 -38.96 31.99 25.91
CA THR A 220 -40.15 32.38 26.67
C THR A 220 -40.68 33.71 26.11
N VAL A 221 -41.93 33.71 25.67
CA VAL A 221 -42.66 34.93 25.28
C VAL A 221 -43.79 35.13 26.27
N THR A 222 -43.82 36.29 26.93
CA THR A 222 -44.93 36.69 27.78
C THR A 222 -45.86 37.59 26.96
N ILE A 223 -47.10 37.16 26.78
CA ILE A 223 -48.16 37.96 26.17
C ILE A 223 -49.10 38.35 27.30
N ASN A 224 -49.21 39.64 27.57
CA ASN A 224 -50.17 40.17 28.53
C ASN A 224 -51.47 40.44 27.79
N ILE A 225 -52.60 39.93 28.29
CA ILE A 225 -53.91 40.10 27.66
C ILE A 225 -54.83 40.75 28.69
N ASN A 226 -55.64 41.72 28.25
CA ASN A 226 -56.73 42.23 29.05
C ASN A 226 -57.84 41.17 29.12
N GLU A 227 -58.15 40.70 30.33
CA GLU A 227 -59.13 39.63 30.56
C GLU A 227 -60.53 39.96 29.99
N VAL A 228 -60.94 41.23 30.05
CA VAL A 228 -62.28 41.68 29.65
C VAL A 228 -62.38 41.86 28.14
N THR A 229 -61.36 42.46 27.52
CA THR A 229 -61.40 42.82 26.10
C THR A 229 -60.72 41.81 25.18
N GLY A 230 -59.93 40.89 25.72
CA GLY A 230 -59.14 39.92 24.96
C GLY A 230 -57.97 40.54 24.19
N GLN A 231 -57.68 41.83 24.37
CA GLN A 231 -56.61 42.51 23.63
C GLN A 231 -55.24 42.34 24.29
N THR A 232 -54.20 42.19 23.47
CA THR A 232 -52.81 42.20 23.92
C THR A 232 -52.39 43.57 24.46
N LEU A 233 -51.71 43.58 25.60
CA LEU A 233 -51.23 44.78 26.27
C LEU A 233 -49.76 45.03 25.95
N LEU A 234 -49.44 46.26 25.55
CA LEU A 234 -48.07 46.75 25.38
C LEU A 234 -47.44 47.23 26.71
N SER A 235 -48.25 47.45 27.75
CA SER A 235 -47.85 47.82 29.10
C SER A 235 -48.85 47.27 30.12
N THR A 236 -48.38 46.89 31.31
CA THR A 236 -49.22 46.44 32.43
C THR A 236 -49.50 47.55 33.46
N ALA A 237 -49.08 48.79 33.19
CA ALA A 237 -49.36 49.91 34.07
C ALA A 237 -50.88 50.13 34.20
N GLY A 238 -51.38 50.13 35.44
CA GLY A 238 -52.81 50.23 35.74
C GLY A 238 -53.58 48.91 35.73
N PHE A 239 -52.93 47.78 35.47
CA PHE A 239 -53.53 46.44 35.52
C PHE A 239 -52.97 45.63 36.69
N THR A 240 -53.81 44.78 37.28
CA THR A 240 -53.38 43.76 38.25
C THR A 240 -53.31 42.41 37.56
N LYS A 241 -52.27 41.62 37.84
CA LYS A 241 -52.14 40.27 37.27
C LYS A 241 -53.18 39.36 37.90
N ASP A 242 -54.03 38.76 37.09
CA ASP A 242 -55.03 37.79 37.53
C ASP A 242 -54.43 36.36 37.57
N TYR A 243 -54.31 35.68 36.41
CA TYR A 243 -53.65 34.38 36.31
C TYR A 243 -52.56 34.34 35.23
N GLN A 244 -51.74 33.28 35.24
CA GLN A 244 -50.75 33.01 34.19
C GLN A 244 -50.85 31.55 33.77
N THR A 245 -51.04 31.32 32.48
CA THR A 245 -50.94 30.00 31.86
C THR A 245 -49.65 29.90 31.06
N THR A 246 -48.93 28.78 31.21
CA THR A 246 -47.77 28.47 30.37
C THR A 246 -48.19 27.44 29.33
N SER A 247 -48.03 27.76 28.05
CA SER A 247 -48.23 26.81 26.96
C SER A 247 -46.92 26.63 26.21
N LEU A 248 -46.55 25.38 25.92
CA LEU A 248 -45.43 25.07 25.03
C LEU A 248 -45.89 25.33 23.59
N VAL A 249 -45.33 26.36 22.97
CA VAL A 249 -45.45 26.53 21.52
C VAL A 249 -44.40 25.61 20.91
N LYS A 250 -44.85 24.54 20.24
CA LYS A 250 -43.97 23.62 19.48
C LYS A 250 -43.56 24.24 18.15
#